data_AF-A0A0P9CSF0-F1
#
_entry.id   AF-A0A0P9CSF0-F1
#
_cell.length_a   1.000
_cell.length_b   1.000
_cell.length_c   1.000
_cell.angle_alpha   90.00
_cell.angle_beta   90.00
_cell.angle_gamma   90.00
#
_symmetry.space_group_name_H-M   'P 1'
#
loop_
_entity.id
_entity.type
_entity.pdbx_description
1 polymer ?
#
loop_
_entity_poly.entity_id
_entity_poly.type
_entity_poly.pdbx_seq_one_letter_code
_entity_poly.pdbx_strand_id
1 'polypeptide(L)'
;GSVGWAGDVKYHLGAQRTYRESGIDAMPITLAPNPSHLEFVNPVVEGRARAAQEKRDRPGAPEQSDKASLAILLHGDAAFPGQGVVAETLNMSRLIGYRTGGTIHIITNNQIGFTTEPSDSRSTLYASDLAKGFEVPIVHVNADDVEACIAVARMAYAYRETFGRDFVIDLVGYRRWGHNEGDEPAFTQPTMYAKIATHPTVRQIWAERMAEVGLVSAEEAAQMQADVTERLQEARREAETKPHEDRRPKPAPPGLARNAHTAVAAEKLQAMNAALLNRPAGFTINNRLERTLERRRTAFDQANAIDWGHAEALAFASILADGVPIRLTGQDSERGTFSHRHAVLRDSTTGQTYTPLPRLPHAKASFAIYNSPLS
;
A
#
# COMPACT_ATOMS: atom_id res chain seq x y z
N GLY A 1 -18.48 -15.85 17.06
CA GLY A 1 -17.38 -14.88 17.22
C GLY A 1 -16.96 -14.82 18.68
N SER A 2 -15.67 -14.68 18.95
CA SER A 2 -15.18 -14.32 20.29
C SER A 2 -15.44 -12.83 20.53
N VAL A 3 -15.51 -12.42 21.81
CA VAL A 3 -15.71 -11.02 22.20
C VAL A 3 -14.71 -10.13 21.45
N GLY A 4 -15.22 -9.16 20.67
CA GLY A 4 -14.42 -8.20 19.91
C GLY A 4 -14.16 -8.53 18.43
N TRP A 5 -14.61 -9.68 17.90
CA TRP A 5 -14.37 -10.06 16.50
C TRP A 5 -15.61 -10.63 15.80
N ALA A 6 -16.00 -10.04 14.66
CA ALA A 6 -17.10 -10.52 13.81
C ALA A 6 -16.70 -11.66 12.85
N GLY A 7 -15.41 -11.75 12.50
CA GLY A 7 -14.91 -12.70 11.47
C GLY A 7 -15.09 -12.17 10.04
N ASP A 8 -14.62 -12.94 9.06
CA ASP A 8 -14.76 -12.67 7.63
C ASP A 8 -14.71 -13.98 6.82
N VAL A 9 -15.00 -13.93 5.52
CA VAL A 9 -14.96 -15.10 4.62
C VAL A 9 -13.53 -15.55 4.33
N LYS A 10 -13.36 -16.84 4.02
CA LYS A 10 -12.05 -17.52 3.92
C LYS A 10 -11.05 -16.87 2.95
N TYR A 11 -11.53 -16.26 1.88
CA TYR A 11 -10.69 -15.67 0.82
C TYR A 11 -10.30 -14.21 1.10
N HIS A 12 -10.73 -13.63 2.24
CA HIS A 12 -10.28 -12.31 2.71
C HIS A 12 -9.14 -12.40 3.73
N LEU A 13 -8.71 -13.62 4.08
CA LEU A 13 -7.71 -13.84 5.11
C LEU A 13 -6.34 -13.31 4.66
N GLY A 14 -5.81 -12.36 5.44
CA GLY A 14 -4.41 -11.97 5.36
C GLY A 14 -3.50 -13.07 5.91
N ALA A 15 -2.22 -12.98 5.57
CA ALA A 15 -1.21 -13.93 6.02
C ALA A 15 0.12 -13.23 6.28
N GLN A 16 0.91 -13.78 7.19
CA GLN A 16 2.27 -13.32 7.46
C GLN A 16 3.22 -14.51 7.53
N ARG A 17 4.34 -14.42 6.83
CA ARG A 17 5.41 -15.40 6.87
C ARG A 17 6.74 -14.68 6.75
N THR A 18 7.79 -15.18 7.41
CA THR A 18 9.16 -14.74 7.15
C THR A 18 9.82 -15.75 6.24
N TYR A 19 10.31 -15.31 5.08
CA TYR A 19 11.13 -16.11 4.18
C TYR A 19 12.59 -16.10 4.66
N ARG A 20 13.21 -17.28 4.75
CA ARG A 20 14.58 -17.48 5.28
C ARG A 20 15.43 -18.45 4.44
N GLU A 21 15.00 -18.70 3.21
CA GLU A 21 15.70 -19.62 2.30
C GLU A 21 16.63 -18.82 1.36
N SER A 22 17.43 -19.52 0.55
CA SER A 22 18.29 -18.90 -0.47
C SER A 22 19.31 -17.87 0.06
N GLY A 23 19.82 -18.10 1.28
CA GLY A 23 20.81 -17.21 1.92
C GLY A 23 20.23 -15.91 2.49
N ILE A 24 18.91 -15.75 2.51
CA ILE A 24 18.23 -14.61 3.13
C ILE A 24 18.05 -14.90 4.63
N ASP A 25 18.58 -14.02 5.49
CA ASP A 25 18.41 -14.15 6.94
C ASP A 25 16.92 -14.03 7.34
N ALA A 26 16.27 -12.92 6.96
CA ALA A 26 14.84 -12.71 7.17
C ALA A 26 14.24 -11.73 6.16
N MET A 27 13.22 -12.17 5.43
CA MET A 27 12.36 -11.31 4.60
C MET A 27 10.90 -11.48 5.01
N PRO A 28 10.32 -10.50 5.75
CA PRO A 28 8.90 -10.53 6.10
C PRO A 28 8.03 -10.37 4.85
N ILE A 29 7.11 -11.30 4.65
CA ILE A 29 6.08 -11.27 3.61
C ILE A 29 4.74 -11.14 4.32
N THR A 30 3.95 -10.16 3.90
CA THR A 30 2.60 -9.94 4.43
C THR A 30 1.60 -9.83 3.29
N LEU A 31 0.61 -10.72 3.29
CA LEU A 31 -0.60 -10.60 2.49
C LEU A 31 -1.61 -9.75 3.26
N ALA A 32 -2.07 -8.66 2.66
CA ALA A 32 -3.08 -7.81 3.27
C ALA A 32 -4.45 -8.51 3.24
N PRO A 33 -5.22 -8.48 4.34
CA PRO A 33 -6.64 -8.81 4.26
C PRO A 33 -7.36 -7.75 3.42
N ASN A 34 -8.40 -8.15 2.70
CA ASN A 34 -9.14 -7.28 1.79
C ASN A 34 -10.64 -7.61 1.83
N PRO A 35 -11.52 -6.62 1.63
CA PRO A 35 -12.93 -6.88 1.39
C PRO A 35 -13.16 -7.45 -0.02
N SER A 36 -14.40 -7.83 -0.32
CA SER A 36 -14.80 -8.26 -1.67
C SER A 36 -14.85 -7.11 -2.69
N HIS A 37 -14.79 -5.85 -2.24
CA HIS A 37 -14.71 -4.69 -3.12
C HIS A 37 -13.31 -4.69 -3.76
N LEU A 38 -13.26 -5.18 -5.01
CA LEU A 38 -12.01 -5.38 -5.74
C LEU A 38 -11.21 -4.07 -5.82
N GLU A 39 -9.89 -4.20 -5.86
CA GLU A 39 -8.93 -3.08 -6.00
C GLU A 39 -8.83 -2.11 -4.80
N PHE A 40 -9.81 -2.06 -3.88
CA PHE A 40 -9.77 -1.14 -2.72
C PHE A 40 -8.61 -1.41 -1.75
N VAL A 41 -8.03 -2.61 -1.79
CA VAL A 41 -6.85 -2.96 -0.98
C VAL A 41 -5.56 -2.32 -1.53
N ASN A 42 -5.52 -1.93 -2.80
CA ASN A 42 -4.33 -1.42 -3.47
C ASN A 42 -3.71 -0.22 -2.73
N PRO A 43 -4.43 0.90 -2.50
CA PRO A 43 -3.85 2.04 -1.77
C PRO A 43 -3.53 1.71 -0.31
N VAL A 44 -4.20 0.71 0.29
CA VAL A 44 -3.89 0.24 1.65
C VAL A 44 -2.52 -0.44 1.67
N VAL A 45 -2.23 -1.30 0.69
CA VAL A 45 -0.91 -1.95 0.54
C VAL A 45 0.16 -0.91 0.28
N GLU A 46 -0.07 0.08 -0.59
CA GLU A 46 0.85 1.18 -0.84
C GLU A 46 1.16 1.97 0.45
N GLY A 47 0.13 2.32 1.22
CA GLY A 47 0.31 3.00 2.51
C GLY A 47 1.12 2.17 3.52
N ARG A 48 0.92 0.85 3.55
CA ARG A 48 1.70 -0.07 4.40
C ARG A 48 3.15 -0.18 3.92
N ALA A 49 3.38 -0.27 2.62
CA ALA A 49 4.72 -0.27 2.04
C ALA A 49 5.45 1.03 2.35
N ARG A 50 4.79 2.19 2.14
CA ARG A 50 5.30 3.51 2.50
C ARG A 50 5.70 3.58 3.99
N ALA A 51 4.83 3.10 4.88
CA ALA A 51 5.12 3.10 6.31
C ALA A 51 6.30 2.20 6.71
N ALA A 52 6.52 1.09 5.98
CA ALA A 52 7.66 0.19 6.17
C ALA A 52 8.98 0.78 5.61
N GLN A 53 8.91 1.71 4.67
CA GLN A 53 10.07 2.37 4.07
C GLN A 53 10.60 3.56 4.88
N GLU A 54 9.81 4.07 5.83
CA GLU A 54 10.14 5.29 6.57
C GLU A 54 10.66 5.01 7.99
N LYS A 55 11.85 5.53 8.30
CA LYS A 55 12.30 5.75 9.67
C LYS A 55 11.76 7.09 10.16
N ARG A 56 11.15 7.06 11.36
CA ARG A 56 10.32 8.15 11.89
C ARG A 56 10.69 8.54 13.33
N ASP A 57 11.71 7.91 13.87
CA ASP A 57 12.22 8.02 15.25
C ASP A 57 13.23 9.16 15.43
N ARG A 58 13.31 10.09 14.46
CA ARG A 58 14.21 11.24 14.48
C ARG A 58 13.50 12.53 14.10
N PRO A 59 13.93 13.70 14.63
CA PRO A 59 13.41 15.00 14.21
C PRO A 59 13.66 15.25 12.73
N GLY A 60 12.81 16.05 12.09
CA GLY A 60 12.89 16.31 10.66
C GLY A 60 11.76 15.68 9.86
N ALA A 61 11.96 15.61 8.55
CA ALA A 61 11.13 14.79 7.68
C ALA A 61 11.51 13.30 7.85
N PRO A 62 10.58 12.36 7.63
CA PRO A 62 10.90 10.93 7.67
C PRO A 62 12.03 10.57 6.70
N GLU A 63 12.97 9.75 7.16
CA GLU A 63 14.02 9.18 6.31
C GLU A 63 13.42 7.99 5.55
N GLN A 64 13.16 8.16 4.25
CA GLN A 64 12.59 7.10 3.41
C GLN A 64 13.69 6.31 2.69
N SER A 65 13.61 4.97 2.73
CA SER A 65 14.36 4.07 1.86
C SER A 65 13.38 3.32 0.95
N ASP A 66 13.30 3.74 -0.31
CA ASP A 66 12.45 3.10 -1.33
C ASP A 66 12.74 1.59 -1.47
N LYS A 67 13.96 1.14 -1.14
CA LYS A 67 14.36 -0.27 -1.25
C LYS A 67 14.05 -1.11 -0.01
N ALA A 68 13.59 -0.51 1.09
CA ALA A 68 13.33 -1.23 2.33
C ALA A 68 12.05 -2.10 2.29
N SER A 69 11.16 -1.85 1.34
CA SER A 69 9.95 -2.65 1.11
C SER A 69 9.60 -2.62 -0.38
N LEU A 70 9.03 -3.73 -0.88
CA LEU A 70 8.51 -3.89 -2.24
C LEU A 70 7.02 -4.21 -2.16
N ALA A 71 6.20 -3.41 -2.83
CA ALA A 71 4.78 -3.69 -3.02
C ALA A 71 4.58 -4.56 -4.26
N ILE A 72 3.71 -5.56 -4.13
CA ILE A 72 3.19 -6.36 -5.25
C ILE A 72 1.67 -6.31 -5.16
N LEU A 73 1.02 -5.95 -6.26
CA LEU A 73 -0.43 -5.88 -6.36
C LEU A 73 -0.93 -6.89 -7.40
N LEU A 74 -1.95 -7.65 -7.04
CA LEU A 74 -2.58 -8.65 -7.90
C LEU A 74 -3.97 -8.16 -8.29
N HIS A 75 -4.28 -8.23 -9.58
CA HIS A 75 -5.49 -7.64 -10.16
C HIS A 75 -6.23 -8.63 -11.04
N GLY A 76 -7.55 -8.50 -11.14
CA GLY A 76 -8.33 -9.15 -12.20
C GLY A 76 -8.37 -8.30 -13.46
N ASP A 77 -8.41 -8.91 -14.66
CA ASP A 77 -8.41 -8.17 -15.93
C ASP A 77 -9.63 -7.28 -16.16
N ALA A 78 -10.79 -7.66 -15.62
CA ALA A 78 -11.99 -6.81 -15.67
C ALA A 78 -11.95 -5.70 -14.60
N ALA A 79 -11.39 -5.98 -13.42
CA ALA A 79 -11.38 -5.06 -12.30
C ALA A 79 -10.32 -3.96 -12.47
N PHE A 80 -9.14 -4.29 -12.99
CA PHE A 80 -8.03 -3.35 -13.17
C PHE A 80 -8.40 -2.09 -13.97
N PRO A 81 -8.98 -2.19 -15.19
CA PRO A 81 -9.44 -1.01 -15.92
C PRO A 81 -10.80 -0.48 -15.44
N GLY A 82 -11.58 -1.28 -14.69
CA GLY A 82 -12.97 -0.97 -14.33
C GLY A 82 -13.15 -0.23 -13.00
N GLN A 83 -12.19 -0.31 -12.08
CA GLN A 83 -12.28 0.32 -10.76
C GLN A 83 -11.44 1.61 -10.71
N GLY A 84 -12.08 2.76 -10.48
CA GLY A 84 -11.41 4.08 -10.46
C GLY A 84 -10.26 4.20 -9.46
N VAL A 85 -10.32 3.46 -8.34
CA VAL A 85 -9.27 3.42 -7.32
C VAL A 85 -7.91 2.94 -7.88
N VAL A 86 -7.90 2.16 -8.96
CA VAL A 86 -6.65 1.76 -9.65
C VAL A 86 -5.98 2.96 -10.27
N ALA A 87 -6.72 3.80 -11.01
CA ALA A 87 -6.20 5.01 -11.61
C ALA A 87 -5.74 6.03 -10.55
N GLU A 88 -6.50 6.17 -9.46
CA GLU A 88 -6.11 7.00 -8.31
C GLU A 88 -4.80 6.53 -7.67
N THR A 89 -4.63 5.21 -7.53
CA THR A 89 -3.40 4.61 -6.97
C THR A 89 -2.20 4.83 -7.91
N LEU A 90 -2.37 4.59 -9.22
CA LEU A 90 -1.33 4.85 -10.22
C LEU A 90 -0.92 6.32 -10.26
N ASN A 91 -1.87 7.25 -10.10
CA ASN A 91 -1.59 8.68 -10.00
C ASN A 91 -0.70 9.03 -8.78
N MET A 92 -0.86 8.30 -7.67
CA MET A 92 -0.08 8.48 -6.45
C MET A 92 1.34 7.91 -6.51
N SER A 93 1.63 6.98 -7.44
CA SER A 93 2.91 6.24 -7.54
C SER A 93 4.18 7.11 -7.54
N ARG A 94 4.08 8.34 -8.05
CA ARG A 94 5.23 9.28 -8.19
C ARG A 94 5.17 10.48 -7.25
N LEU A 95 4.07 10.68 -6.53
CA LEU A 95 3.88 11.85 -5.67
C LEU A 95 4.72 11.71 -4.39
N ILE A 96 5.43 12.76 -3.99
CA ILE A 96 6.41 12.70 -2.89
C ILE A 96 5.83 12.18 -1.56
N GLY A 97 4.55 12.48 -1.30
CA GLY A 97 3.86 12.02 -0.10
C GLY A 97 3.50 10.53 -0.14
N TYR A 98 3.43 9.91 -1.31
CA TYR A 98 2.76 8.62 -1.52
C TYR A 98 3.63 7.57 -2.19
N ARG A 99 4.65 7.97 -2.96
CA ARG A 99 5.52 7.07 -3.71
C ARG A 99 6.15 6.00 -2.82
N THR A 100 6.31 4.81 -3.39
CA THR A 100 6.89 3.61 -2.75
C THR A 100 8.08 3.05 -3.53
N GLY A 101 8.64 3.83 -4.46
CA GLY A 101 9.79 3.40 -5.27
C GLY A 101 9.45 2.38 -6.34
N GLY A 102 8.19 2.32 -6.77
CA GLY A 102 7.74 1.43 -7.83
C GLY A 102 7.11 0.15 -7.31
N THR A 103 5.91 -0.14 -7.81
CA THR A 103 5.11 -1.33 -7.49
C THR A 103 5.10 -2.31 -8.67
N ILE A 104 5.20 -3.62 -8.37
CA ILE A 104 5.01 -4.66 -9.38
C ILE A 104 3.53 -5.04 -9.40
N HIS A 105 2.88 -4.77 -10.53
CA HIS A 105 1.49 -5.12 -10.76
C HIS A 105 1.43 -6.40 -11.58
N ILE A 106 0.59 -7.35 -11.17
CA ILE A 106 0.31 -8.58 -11.91
C ILE A 106 -1.18 -8.63 -12.18
N ILE A 107 -1.58 -8.49 -13.44
CA ILE A 107 -2.95 -8.72 -13.86
C ILE A 107 -3.08 -10.21 -14.16
N THR A 108 -3.89 -10.92 -13.37
CA THR A 108 -4.25 -12.31 -13.64
C THR A 108 -5.33 -12.32 -14.72
N ASN A 109 -4.90 -12.15 -15.96
CA ASN A 109 -5.78 -11.96 -17.10
C ASN A 109 -6.28 -13.30 -17.62
N ASN A 110 -7.40 -13.74 -17.05
CA ASN A 110 -8.08 -14.97 -17.44
C ASN A 110 -9.11 -14.75 -18.57
N GLN A 111 -9.15 -13.52 -19.10
CA GLN A 111 -9.98 -13.07 -20.21
C GLN A 111 -11.48 -13.07 -19.93
N ILE A 112 -11.90 -13.02 -18.65
CA ILE A 112 -13.33 -13.00 -18.29
C ILE A 112 -13.59 -12.45 -16.87
N GLY A 113 -14.44 -11.42 -16.78
CA GLY A 113 -14.96 -10.90 -15.52
C GLY A 113 -16.33 -11.48 -15.18
N PHE A 114 -16.41 -12.44 -14.26
CA PHE A 114 -17.65 -13.20 -14.00
C PHE A 114 -18.12 -13.93 -15.28
N THR A 115 -19.11 -13.36 -15.99
CA THR A 115 -19.64 -13.78 -17.30
C THR A 115 -19.40 -12.72 -18.40
N THR A 116 -18.70 -11.63 -18.09
CA THR A 116 -18.47 -10.50 -18.99
C THR A 116 -17.18 -10.69 -19.77
N GLU A 117 -17.25 -10.58 -21.10
CA GLU A 117 -16.11 -10.73 -22.00
C GLU A 117 -15.23 -9.47 -22.06
N PRO A 118 -13.99 -9.56 -22.56
CA PRO A 118 -13.08 -8.43 -22.74
C PRO A 118 -13.70 -7.24 -23.49
N SER A 119 -14.48 -7.51 -24.54
CA SER A 119 -15.14 -6.48 -25.36
C SER A 119 -16.20 -5.67 -24.60
N ASP A 120 -16.77 -6.24 -23.55
CA ASP A 120 -17.83 -5.61 -22.76
C ASP A 120 -17.29 -5.01 -21.45
N SER A 121 -16.10 -5.44 -21.01
CA SER A 121 -15.48 -4.99 -19.76
C SER A 121 -14.63 -3.71 -19.89
N ARG A 122 -14.16 -3.38 -21.09
CA ARG A 122 -13.25 -2.25 -21.33
C ARG A 122 -13.33 -1.71 -22.76
N SER A 123 -12.92 -0.46 -22.93
CA SER A 123 -12.92 0.24 -24.24
C SER A 123 -11.56 0.26 -24.95
N THR A 124 -10.59 -0.50 -24.45
CA THR A 124 -9.22 -0.60 -24.97
C THR A 124 -8.85 -2.06 -25.22
N LEU A 125 -7.77 -2.29 -25.98
CA LEU A 125 -7.39 -3.66 -26.38
C LEU A 125 -6.96 -4.50 -25.18
N TYR A 126 -6.03 -3.97 -24.38
CA TYR A 126 -5.46 -4.68 -23.25
C TYR A 126 -6.04 -4.22 -21.92
N ALA A 127 -6.20 -5.15 -20.98
CA ALA A 127 -6.61 -4.84 -19.61
C ALA A 127 -5.63 -3.85 -18.95
N SER A 128 -4.35 -3.94 -19.29
CA SER A 128 -3.27 -3.08 -18.79
C SER A 128 -3.22 -1.67 -19.41
N ASP A 129 -4.05 -1.35 -20.41
CA ASP A 129 -3.95 -0.07 -21.14
C ASP A 129 -4.16 1.17 -20.24
N LEU A 130 -4.87 1.04 -19.12
CA LEU A 130 -4.98 2.09 -18.11
C LEU A 130 -3.60 2.59 -17.64
N ALA A 131 -2.62 1.68 -17.51
CA ALA A 131 -1.29 2.01 -17.02
C ALA A 131 -0.46 2.85 -18.00
N LYS A 132 -0.81 2.85 -19.29
CA LYS A 132 -0.14 3.68 -20.32
C LYS A 132 -0.27 5.17 -20.02
N GLY A 133 -1.40 5.59 -19.45
CA GLY A 133 -1.63 6.99 -19.06
C GLY A 133 -0.67 7.50 -17.98
N PHE A 134 0.04 6.60 -17.32
CA PHE A 134 0.99 6.89 -16.25
C PHE A 134 2.44 6.55 -16.63
N GLU A 135 2.71 6.28 -17.91
CA GLU A 135 4.04 5.93 -18.44
C GLU A 135 4.65 4.66 -17.80
N VAL A 136 3.79 3.73 -17.38
CA VAL A 136 4.22 2.47 -16.75
C VAL A 136 4.51 1.44 -17.86
N PRO A 137 5.69 0.78 -17.85
CA PRO A 137 5.97 -0.30 -18.79
C PRO A 137 5.03 -1.49 -18.54
N ILE A 138 4.61 -2.11 -19.63
CA ILE A 138 3.70 -3.24 -19.65
C ILE A 138 4.37 -4.36 -20.42
N VAL A 139 4.35 -5.57 -19.87
CA VAL A 139 4.74 -6.77 -20.59
C VAL A 139 3.63 -7.80 -20.51
N HIS A 140 3.16 -8.22 -21.67
CA HIS A 140 2.20 -9.30 -21.84
C HIS A 140 2.97 -10.61 -21.93
N VAL A 141 2.55 -11.61 -21.17
CA VAL A 141 3.19 -12.92 -21.16
C VAL A 141 2.15 -14.04 -21.14
N ASN A 142 2.40 -15.08 -21.91
CA ASN A 142 1.55 -16.27 -21.95
C ASN A 142 1.75 -17.08 -20.65
N ALA A 143 0.66 -17.31 -19.91
CA ALA A 143 0.69 -18.07 -18.66
C ALA A 143 1.04 -19.56 -18.85
N ASP A 144 0.91 -20.12 -20.07
CA ASP A 144 1.37 -21.47 -20.39
C ASP A 144 2.90 -21.55 -20.58
N ASP A 145 3.59 -20.42 -20.76
CA ASP A 145 5.05 -20.34 -20.88
C ASP A 145 5.69 -19.93 -19.54
N VAL A 146 6.02 -20.95 -18.75
CA VAL A 146 6.57 -20.78 -17.39
C VAL A 146 7.93 -20.05 -17.40
N GLU A 147 8.79 -20.32 -18.39
CA GLU A 147 10.10 -19.69 -18.49
C GLU A 147 9.97 -18.20 -18.80
N ALA A 148 9.10 -17.85 -19.76
CA ALA A 148 8.81 -16.46 -20.06
C ALA A 148 8.20 -15.74 -18.86
N CYS A 149 7.28 -16.36 -18.12
CA CYS A 149 6.70 -15.78 -16.90
C CYS A 149 7.79 -15.45 -15.86
N ILE A 150 8.74 -16.38 -15.62
CA ILE A 150 9.86 -16.16 -14.71
C ILE A 150 10.79 -15.06 -15.22
N ALA A 151 11.07 -15.03 -16.52
CA ALA A 151 11.91 -14.00 -17.15
C ALA A 151 11.29 -12.60 -16.99
N VAL A 152 9.97 -12.49 -17.20
CA VAL A 152 9.24 -11.22 -17.03
C VAL A 152 9.17 -10.79 -15.57
N ALA A 153 9.00 -11.71 -14.63
CA ALA A 153 9.06 -11.39 -13.19
C ALA A 153 10.45 -10.84 -12.79
N ARG A 154 11.53 -11.45 -13.29
CA ARG A 154 12.90 -10.96 -13.09
C ARG A 154 13.12 -9.60 -13.75
N MET A 155 12.61 -9.39 -14.95
CA MET A 155 12.66 -8.10 -15.65
C MET A 155 11.91 -7.01 -14.89
N ALA A 156 10.71 -7.30 -14.38
CA ALA A 156 9.92 -6.35 -13.59
C ALA A 156 10.68 -5.92 -12.33
N TYR A 157 11.27 -6.88 -11.61
CA TYR A 157 12.11 -6.58 -10.45
C TYR A 157 13.35 -5.75 -10.84
N ALA A 158 14.08 -6.13 -11.89
CA ALA A 158 15.27 -5.40 -12.34
C ALA A 158 14.93 -3.97 -12.78
N TYR A 159 13.81 -3.77 -13.49
CA TYR A 159 13.31 -2.46 -13.87
C TYR A 159 13.00 -1.60 -12.64
N ARG A 160 12.23 -2.15 -11.69
CA ARG A 160 11.90 -1.47 -10.44
C ARG A 160 13.16 -1.09 -9.67
N GLU A 161 14.13 -1.99 -9.53
CA GLU A 161 15.39 -1.73 -8.81
C GLU A 161 16.27 -0.66 -9.46
N THR A 162 16.19 -0.54 -10.79
CA THR A 162 16.97 0.42 -11.59
C THR A 162 16.30 1.79 -11.62
N PHE A 163 14.99 1.85 -11.84
CA PHE A 163 14.27 3.08 -12.16
C PHE A 163 13.38 3.60 -11.02
N GLY A 164 13.04 2.76 -10.04
CA GLY A 164 12.15 3.13 -8.94
C GLY A 164 10.73 3.48 -9.41
N ARG A 165 10.20 2.73 -10.37
CA ARG A 165 8.92 2.95 -11.05
C ARG A 165 8.10 1.68 -11.10
N ASP A 166 6.78 1.85 -11.22
CA ASP A 166 5.84 0.76 -11.37
C ASP A 166 6.13 -0.06 -12.63
N PHE A 167 5.72 -1.32 -12.63
CA PHE A 167 5.83 -2.23 -13.77
C PHE A 167 4.61 -3.15 -13.81
N VAL A 168 3.99 -3.30 -14.99
CA VAL A 168 2.82 -4.16 -15.15
C VAL A 168 3.18 -5.43 -15.92
N ILE A 169 2.85 -6.56 -15.31
CA ILE A 169 2.84 -7.88 -15.95
C ILE A 169 1.38 -8.21 -16.26
N ASP A 170 1.04 -8.28 -17.54
CA ASP A 170 -0.25 -8.81 -18.01
C ASP A 170 -0.08 -10.31 -18.26
N LEU A 171 -0.44 -11.12 -17.26
CA LEU A 171 -0.30 -12.58 -17.29
C LEU A 171 -1.54 -13.18 -17.95
N VAL A 172 -1.44 -13.43 -19.26
CA VAL A 172 -2.56 -13.87 -20.10
C VAL A 172 -2.71 -15.38 -20.03
N GLY A 173 -3.81 -15.84 -19.43
CA GLY A 173 -4.16 -17.24 -19.27
C GLY A 173 -5.66 -17.46 -19.43
N TYR A 174 -6.22 -18.39 -18.66
CA TYR A 174 -7.63 -18.76 -18.69
C TYR A 174 -8.15 -19.15 -17.30
N ARG A 175 -9.47 -19.12 -17.11
CA ARG A 175 -10.13 -19.65 -15.91
C ARG A 175 -10.64 -21.06 -16.19
N ARG A 176 -10.12 -22.07 -15.46
CA ARG A 176 -10.46 -23.49 -15.72
C ARG A 176 -11.94 -23.80 -15.46
N TRP A 177 -12.51 -23.19 -14.41
CA TRP A 177 -13.88 -23.42 -13.95
C TRP A 177 -14.72 -22.14 -14.05
N GLY A 178 -15.98 -22.19 -13.63
CA GLY A 178 -16.85 -21.01 -13.49
C GLY A 178 -16.28 -19.94 -12.57
N HIS A 179 -17.01 -18.83 -12.37
CA HIS A 179 -16.50 -17.74 -11.52
C HIS A 179 -16.25 -18.21 -10.08
N ASN A 180 -17.09 -19.13 -9.62
CA ASN A 180 -16.82 -20.01 -8.50
C ASN A 180 -16.98 -21.47 -8.98
N GLU A 181 -16.55 -22.43 -8.19
CA GLU A 181 -16.51 -23.85 -8.59
C GLU A 181 -17.90 -24.50 -8.76
N GLY A 182 -18.97 -23.84 -8.27
CA GLY A 182 -20.36 -24.31 -8.45
C GLY A 182 -21.10 -23.63 -9.60
N ASP A 183 -20.46 -22.70 -10.30
CA ASP A 183 -21.02 -21.91 -11.40
C ASP A 183 -20.78 -22.61 -12.75
N GLU A 184 -21.77 -22.55 -13.65
CA GLU A 184 -21.71 -23.19 -14.99
C GLU A 184 -21.40 -22.15 -16.07
N PRO A 185 -20.13 -22.01 -16.49
CA PRO A 185 -19.71 -20.96 -17.41
C PRO A 185 -20.16 -21.20 -18.86
N ALA A 186 -20.49 -22.44 -19.25
CA ALA A 186 -20.93 -22.72 -20.61
C ALA A 186 -22.27 -22.06 -20.96
N PHE A 187 -23.04 -21.60 -19.97
CA PHE A 187 -24.27 -20.83 -20.20
C PHE A 187 -24.02 -19.49 -20.90
N THR A 188 -22.83 -18.91 -20.76
CA THR A 188 -22.50 -17.59 -21.31
C THR A 188 -21.25 -17.59 -22.19
N GLN A 189 -20.26 -18.45 -21.94
CA GLN A 189 -19.04 -18.58 -22.76
C GLN A 189 -18.80 -20.01 -23.31
N PRO A 190 -19.77 -20.62 -24.03
CA PRO A 190 -19.67 -22.03 -24.44
C PRO A 190 -18.46 -22.33 -25.34
N THR A 191 -18.12 -21.43 -26.27
CA THR A 191 -17.01 -21.65 -27.22
C THR A 191 -15.64 -21.52 -26.56
N MET A 192 -15.49 -20.60 -25.60
CA MET A 192 -14.28 -20.45 -24.81
C MET A 192 -14.06 -21.70 -23.95
N TYR A 193 -15.09 -22.15 -23.24
CA TYR A 193 -14.96 -23.31 -22.34
C TYR A 193 -14.83 -24.63 -23.08
N ALA A 194 -15.37 -24.76 -24.30
CA ALA A 194 -15.09 -25.91 -25.16
C ALA A 194 -13.60 -26.03 -25.50
N LYS A 195 -12.89 -24.90 -25.69
CA LYS A 195 -11.43 -24.88 -25.90
C LYS A 195 -10.67 -25.17 -24.60
N ILE A 196 -11.07 -24.54 -23.50
CA ILE A 196 -10.42 -24.75 -22.20
C ILE A 196 -10.52 -26.23 -21.78
N ALA A 197 -11.67 -26.88 -22.03
CA ALA A 197 -11.88 -28.29 -21.67
C ALA A 197 -10.88 -29.25 -22.33
N THR A 198 -10.42 -28.95 -23.55
CA THR A 198 -9.43 -29.77 -24.27
C THR A 198 -8.00 -29.27 -24.13
N HIS A 199 -7.80 -28.08 -23.55
CA HIS A 199 -6.47 -27.51 -23.34
C HIS A 199 -5.77 -28.13 -22.13
N PRO A 200 -4.53 -28.62 -22.25
CA PRO A 200 -3.78 -29.16 -21.12
C PRO A 200 -3.57 -28.11 -20.03
N THR A 201 -3.39 -28.56 -18.80
CA THR A 201 -3.10 -27.63 -17.69
C THR A 201 -1.67 -27.09 -17.81
N VAL A 202 -1.42 -25.87 -17.32
CA VAL A 202 -0.05 -25.28 -17.28
C VAL A 202 0.96 -26.25 -16.64
N ARG A 203 0.56 -26.95 -15.57
CA ARG A 203 1.39 -27.97 -14.91
C ARG A 203 1.75 -29.12 -15.87
N GLN A 204 0.78 -29.60 -16.64
CA GLN A 204 1.00 -30.69 -17.59
C GLN A 204 1.94 -30.24 -18.71
N ILE A 205 1.68 -29.06 -19.30
CA ILE A 205 2.54 -28.46 -20.34
C ILE A 205 3.98 -28.36 -19.82
N TRP A 206 4.17 -27.87 -18.59
CA TRP A 206 5.49 -27.73 -18.00
C TRP A 206 6.17 -29.07 -17.71
N ALA A 207 5.43 -30.05 -17.18
CA ALA A 207 5.97 -31.38 -16.90
C ALA A 207 6.40 -32.10 -18.19
N GLU A 208 5.59 -32.03 -19.24
CA GLU A 208 5.92 -32.57 -20.57
C GLU A 208 7.19 -31.91 -21.10
N ARG A 209 7.29 -30.58 -21.00
CA ARG A 209 8.49 -29.85 -21.40
C ARG A 209 9.74 -30.29 -20.63
N MET A 210 9.65 -30.47 -19.31
CA MET A 210 10.77 -30.93 -18.48
C MET A 210 11.22 -32.36 -18.84
N ALA A 211 10.27 -33.22 -19.21
CA ALA A 211 10.57 -34.56 -19.70
C ALA A 211 11.25 -34.53 -21.08
N GLU A 212 10.79 -33.69 -22.01
CA GLU A 212 11.42 -33.51 -23.32
C GLU A 212 12.88 -33.08 -23.23
N VAL A 213 13.21 -32.19 -22.28
CA VAL A 213 14.59 -31.72 -22.07
C VAL A 213 15.39 -32.65 -21.15
N GLY A 214 14.80 -33.75 -20.68
CA GLY A 214 15.46 -34.76 -19.86
C GLY A 214 15.81 -34.33 -18.43
N LEU A 215 15.12 -33.31 -17.90
CA LEU A 215 15.36 -32.80 -16.54
C LEU A 215 14.49 -33.50 -15.48
N VAL A 216 13.27 -33.92 -15.85
CA VAL A 216 12.32 -34.60 -14.96
C VAL A 216 11.56 -35.66 -15.75
N SER A 217 11.57 -36.92 -15.32
CA SER A 217 10.79 -37.98 -15.97
C SER A 217 9.28 -37.83 -15.71
N ALA A 218 8.44 -38.51 -16.51
CA ALA A 218 7.00 -38.51 -16.30
C ALA A 218 6.62 -39.13 -14.92
N GLU A 219 7.34 -40.17 -14.50
CA GLU A 219 7.20 -40.82 -13.20
C GLU A 219 7.59 -39.87 -12.06
N GLU A 220 8.71 -39.17 -12.19
CA GLU A 220 9.15 -38.18 -11.20
C GLU A 220 8.13 -37.03 -11.07
N ALA A 221 7.62 -36.51 -12.19
CA ALA A 221 6.60 -35.46 -12.17
C ALA A 221 5.29 -35.93 -11.51
N ALA A 222 4.87 -37.17 -11.77
CA ALA A 222 3.70 -37.76 -11.11
C ALA A 222 3.93 -37.96 -9.60
N GLN A 223 5.12 -38.40 -9.21
CA GLN A 223 5.49 -38.56 -7.80
C GLN A 223 5.48 -37.21 -7.06
N MET A 224 6.04 -36.15 -7.66
CA MET A 224 5.98 -34.80 -7.07
C MET A 224 4.55 -34.33 -6.81
N GLN A 225 3.61 -34.63 -7.73
CA GLN A 225 2.20 -34.32 -7.55
C GLN A 225 1.57 -35.14 -6.40
N ALA A 226 1.89 -36.43 -6.31
CA ALA A 226 1.42 -37.29 -5.23
C ALA A 226 1.91 -36.79 -3.87
N ASP A 227 3.20 -36.46 -3.75
CA ASP A 227 3.82 -35.96 -2.53
C ASP A 227 3.15 -34.66 -2.04
N VAL A 228 2.89 -33.71 -2.95
CA VAL A 228 2.19 -32.46 -2.59
C VAL A 228 0.76 -32.75 -2.15
N THR A 229 0.07 -33.68 -2.80
CA THR A 229 -1.31 -34.06 -2.46
C THR A 229 -1.37 -34.68 -1.07
N GLU A 230 -0.44 -35.58 -0.76
CA GLU A 230 -0.33 -36.21 0.57
C GLU A 230 -0.05 -35.16 1.65
N ARG A 231 0.89 -34.25 1.44
CA ARG A 231 1.17 -33.13 2.37
C ARG A 231 -0.06 -32.26 2.64
N LEU A 232 -0.88 -31.98 1.63
CA LEU A 232 -2.13 -31.23 1.80
C LEU A 232 -3.17 -32.03 2.60
N GLN A 233 -3.26 -33.35 2.39
CA GLN A 233 -4.14 -34.23 3.17
C GLN A 233 -3.70 -34.33 4.63
N GLU A 234 -2.40 -34.42 4.89
CA GLU A 234 -1.83 -34.36 6.25
C GLU A 234 -2.15 -33.04 6.92
N ALA A 235 -1.89 -31.91 6.26
CA ALA A 235 -2.19 -30.58 6.79
C ALA A 235 -3.68 -30.41 7.12
N ARG A 236 -4.58 -30.97 6.30
CA ARG A 236 -6.02 -30.99 6.58
C ARG A 236 -6.34 -31.81 7.84
N ARG A 237 -5.80 -33.03 7.97
CA ARG A 237 -5.99 -33.89 9.14
C ARG A 237 -5.48 -33.21 10.42
N GLU A 238 -4.36 -32.51 10.34
CA GLU A 238 -3.83 -31.70 11.44
C GLU A 238 -4.75 -30.53 11.80
N ALA A 239 -5.27 -29.80 10.80
CA ALA A 239 -6.16 -28.67 11.03
C ALA A 239 -7.51 -29.09 11.65
N GLU A 240 -7.97 -30.31 11.37
CA GLU A 240 -9.18 -30.89 11.97
C GLU A 240 -8.97 -31.33 13.43
N THR A 241 -7.72 -31.56 13.85
CA THR A 241 -7.38 -32.11 15.18
C THR A 241 -6.73 -31.11 16.14
N LYS A 242 -6.04 -30.08 15.61
CA LYS A 242 -5.39 -29.04 16.42
C LYS A 242 -6.35 -27.86 16.65
N PRO A 243 -6.51 -27.37 17.89
CA PRO A 243 -7.28 -26.15 18.13
C PRO A 243 -6.62 -24.97 17.42
N HIS A 244 -7.43 -24.14 16.75
CA HIS A 244 -6.95 -22.97 16.02
C HIS A 244 -6.27 -22.00 17.00
N GLU A 245 -4.99 -21.75 16.80
CA GLU A 245 -4.24 -20.76 17.57
C GLU A 245 -4.78 -19.37 17.24
N ASP A 246 -5.33 -18.66 18.22
CA ASP A 246 -5.88 -17.33 18.01
C ASP A 246 -4.75 -16.29 17.87
N ARG A 247 -4.37 -16.02 16.61
CA ARG A 247 -3.35 -15.04 16.26
C ARG A 247 -3.89 -13.63 16.04
N ARG A 248 -5.17 -13.38 16.36
CA ARG A 248 -5.74 -12.05 16.22
C ARG A 248 -5.05 -11.09 17.19
N PRO A 249 -4.82 -9.82 16.79
CA PRO A 249 -4.34 -8.81 17.72
C PRO A 249 -5.23 -8.77 18.96
N LYS A 250 -4.66 -8.59 20.14
CA LYS A 250 -5.51 -8.38 21.33
C LYS A 250 -6.18 -7.01 21.21
N PRO A 251 -7.51 -6.88 21.37
CA PRO A 251 -8.15 -5.58 21.44
C PRO A 251 -7.50 -4.72 22.52
N ALA A 252 -7.44 -3.41 22.28
CA ALA A 252 -7.01 -2.49 23.33
C ALA A 252 -7.91 -2.63 24.57
N PRO A 253 -7.37 -2.52 25.79
CA PRO A 253 -8.17 -2.59 27.01
C PRO A 253 -9.33 -1.58 26.99
N PRO A 254 -10.55 -1.97 27.42
CA PRO A 254 -11.67 -1.05 27.53
C PRO A 254 -11.31 0.17 28.38
N GLY A 255 -11.66 1.37 27.91
CA GLY A 255 -11.42 2.61 28.64
C GLY A 255 -10.00 3.18 28.55
N LEU A 256 -9.08 2.57 27.78
CA LEU A 256 -7.71 3.09 27.61
C LEU A 256 -7.68 4.59 27.23
N ALA A 257 -8.57 5.01 26.33
CA ALA A 257 -8.68 6.42 25.92
C ALA A 257 -9.12 7.36 27.06
N ARG A 258 -9.96 6.89 27.99
CA ARG A 258 -10.43 7.70 29.14
C ARG A 258 -9.33 7.96 30.17
N ASN A 259 -8.32 7.10 30.20
CA ASN A 259 -7.21 7.18 31.13
C ASN A 259 -5.95 7.83 30.50
N ALA A 260 -6.07 8.38 29.29
CA ALA A 260 -4.94 9.05 28.64
C ALA A 260 -4.65 10.40 29.31
N HIS A 261 -3.43 10.56 29.82
CA HIS A 261 -2.95 11.83 30.37
C HIS A 261 -2.47 12.73 29.23
N THR A 262 -3.26 13.73 28.86
CA THR A 262 -2.98 14.66 27.76
C THR A 262 -2.59 16.07 28.22
N ALA A 263 -2.53 16.30 29.53
CA ALA A 263 -2.14 17.59 30.10
C ALA A 263 -0.65 17.88 29.85
N VAL A 264 -0.36 19.10 29.41
CA VAL A 264 1.00 19.60 29.19
C VAL A 264 1.20 20.84 30.06
N ALA A 265 2.36 20.94 30.72
CA ALA A 265 2.70 22.10 31.54
C ALA A 265 2.69 23.40 30.70
N ALA A 266 2.14 24.48 31.26
CA ALA A 266 1.95 25.74 30.53
C ALA A 266 3.29 26.31 30.03
N GLU A 267 4.35 26.19 30.83
CA GLU A 267 5.70 26.66 30.52
C GLU A 267 6.27 25.92 29.29
N LYS A 268 5.97 24.63 29.15
CA LYS A 268 6.37 23.85 27.97
C LYS A 268 5.64 24.35 26.72
N LEU A 269 4.33 24.62 26.83
CA LEU A 269 3.53 25.14 25.72
C LEU A 269 3.98 26.54 25.29
N GLN A 270 4.35 27.41 26.25
CA GLN A 270 4.92 28.72 25.97
C GLN A 270 6.26 28.62 25.24
N ALA A 271 7.16 27.73 25.68
CA ALA A 271 8.43 27.49 24.99
C ALA A 271 8.24 26.92 23.57
N MET A 272 7.27 26.01 23.40
CA MET A 272 6.87 25.47 22.09
C MET A 272 6.35 26.58 21.16
N ASN A 273 5.47 27.44 21.66
CA ASN A 273 4.94 28.58 20.91
C ASN A 273 6.06 29.51 20.42
N ALA A 274 6.97 29.90 21.32
CA ALA A 274 8.10 30.75 20.95
C ALA A 274 8.96 30.11 19.84
N ALA A 275 9.24 28.81 19.94
CA ALA A 275 9.98 28.08 18.92
C ALA A 275 9.23 27.95 17.58
N LEU A 276 7.91 27.76 17.61
CA LEU A 276 7.05 27.71 16.41
C LEU A 276 7.02 29.03 15.62
N LEU A 277 7.34 30.16 16.28
CA LEU A 277 7.39 31.48 15.65
C LEU A 277 8.77 31.82 15.06
N ASN A 278 9.81 31.04 15.38
CA ASN A 278 11.16 31.28 14.83
C ASN A 278 11.26 30.95 13.34
N ARG A 279 12.02 31.76 12.60
CA ARG A 279 12.28 31.60 11.17
C ARG A 279 13.80 31.61 10.89
N PRO A 280 14.26 30.97 9.81
CA PRO A 280 15.64 31.10 9.36
C PRO A 280 15.99 32.54 9.02
N ALA A 281 17.26 32.93 9.19
CA ALA A 281 17.74 34.23 8.76
C ALA A 281 17.48 34.43 7.26
N GLY A 282 16.94 35.60 6.88
CA GLY A 282 16.61 35.94 5.50
C GLY A 282 15.28 35.37 4.98
N PHE A 283 14.54 34.56 5.76
CA PHE A 283 13.23 34.07 5.36
C PHE A 283 12.18 35.18 5.44
N THR A 284 11.59 35.55 4.31
CA THR A 284 10.60 36.62 4.20
C THR A 284 9.21 36.01 4.00
N ILE A 285 8.30 36.22 4.95
CA ILE A 285 6.93 35.71 4.87
C ILE A 285 5.95 36.79 4.41
N ASN A 286 4.77 36.40 3.93
CA ASN A 286 3.71 37.33 3.59
C ASN A 286 3.30 38.19 4.80
N ASN A 287 3.27 39.52 4.64
CA ASN A 287 2.97 40.48 5.71
C ASN A 287 1.63 40.24 6.43
N ARG A 288 0.59 39.75 5.74
CA ARG A 288 -0.70 39.45 6.39
C ARG A 288 -0.58 38.22 7.28
N LEU A 289 0.12 37.20 6.80
CA LEU A 289 0.37 35.98 7.58
C LEU A 289 1.27 36.26 8.78
N GLU A 290 2.30 37.10 8.62
CA GLU A 290 3.16 37.48 9.74
C GLU A 290 2.38 38.11 10.89
N ARG A 291 1.49 39.06 10.59
CA ARG A 291 0.62 39.67 11.60
C ARG A 291 -0.26 38.64 12.31
N THR A 292 -0.74 37.62 11.60
CA THR A 292 -1.54 36.54 12.19
C THR A 292 -0.70 35.67 13.11
N LEU A 293 0.52 35.30 12.71
CA LEU A 293 1.41 34.46 13.52
C LEU A 293 1.94 35.23 14.74
N GLU A 294 2.27 36.50 14.58
CA GLU A 294 2.82 37.34 15.66
C GLU A 294 1.82 37.54 16.81
N ARG A 295 0.51 37.53 16.54
CA ARG A 295 -0.53 37.52 17.59
C ARG A 295 -0.41 36.33 18.54
N ARG A 296 0.15 35.20 18.09
CA ARG A 296 0.35 34.02 18.95
C ARG A 296 1.39 34.27 20.05
N ARG A 297 2.29 35.25 19.87
CA ARG A 297 3.40 35.54 20.80
C ARG A 297 2.92 35.98 22.19
N THR A 298 1.82 36.73 22.25
CA THR A 298 1.20 37.21 23.50
C THR A 298 -0.09 36.47 23.86
N ALA A 299 -0.41 35.37 23.17
CA ALA A 299 -1.70 34.71 23.31
C ALA A 299 -1.88 34.02 24.68
N PHE A 300 -0.79 33.68 25.38
CA PHE A 300 -0.86 33.09 26.71
C PHE A 300 -1.19 34.11 27.81
N ASP A 301 -1.02 35.41 27.53
CA ASP A 301 -1.26 36.49 28.49
C ASP A 301 -2.70 37.04 28.39
N GLN A 302 -3.48 36.56 27.42
CA GLN A 302 -4.79 37.07 27.07
C GLN A 302 -5.85 35.96 27.21
N ALA A 303 -6.97 36.28 27.85
CA ALA A 303 -8.09 35.36 27.92
C ALA A 303 -8.65 35.07 26.52
N ASN A 304 -8.86 33.78 26.20
CA ASN A 304 -9.46 33.32 24.94
C ASN A 304 -8.68 33.68 23.66
N ALA A 305 -7.36 33.89 23.74
CA ALA A 305 -6.54 34.26 22.59
C ALA A 305 -5.90 33.09 21.83
N ILE A 306 -6.01 31.86 22.35
CA ILE A 306 -5.54 30.65 21.65
C ILE A 306 -6.67 30.13 20.76
N ASP A 307 -6.53 30.33 19.46
CA ASP A 307 -7.45 29.79 18.45
C ASP A 307 -7.18 28.30 18.13
N TRP A 308 -8.03 27.71 17.30
CA TRP A 308 -7.95 26.30 16.93
C TRP A 308 -6.64 25.91 16.23
N GLY A 309 -6.17 26.74 15.29
CA GLY A 309 -4.94 26.46 14.55
C GLY A 309 -3.69 26.61 15.43
N HIS A 310 -3.74 27.50 16.42
CA HIS A 310 -2.69 27.62 17.44
C HIS A 310 -2.70 26.42 18.39
N ALA A 311 -3.86 26.03 18.91
CA ALA A 311 -3.99 24.85 19.77
C ALA A 311 -3.53 23.57 19.06
N GLU A 312 -3.88 23.39 17.78
CA GLU A 312 -3.44 22.27 16.95
C GLU A 312 -1.90 22.24 16.80
N ALA A 313 -1.27 23.38 16.51
CA ALA A 313 0.18 23.47 16.37
C ALA A 313 0.91 23.13 17.69
N LEU A 314 0.37 23.57 18.83
CA LEU A 314 0.88 23.24 20.16
C LEU A 314 0.74 21.74 20.49
N ALA A 315 -0.40 21.14 20.13
CA ALA A 315 -0.60 19.70 20.30
C ALA A 315 0.37 18.88 19.42
N PHE A 316 0.60 19.29 18.18
CA PHE A 316 1.61 18.64 17.34
C PHE A 316 3.01 18.79 17.93
N ALA A 317 3.37 19.99 18.43
CA ALA A 317 4.65 20.21 19.09
C ALA A 317 4.84 19.30 20.32
N SER A 318 3.81 19.13 21.15
CA SER A 318 3.90 18.26 22.34
C SER A 318 4.01 16.78 21.96
N ILE A 319 3.22 16.30 21.00
CA ILE A 319 3.26 14.91 20.50
C ILE A 319 4.65 14.59 19.93
N LEU A 320 5.24 15.51 19.16
CA LEU A 320 6.61 15.36 18.64
C LEU A 320 7.66 15.36 19.76
N ALA A 321 7.43 16.11 20.84
CA ALA A 321 8.32 16.13 22.01
C ALA A 321 8.30 14.83 22.82
N ASP A 322 7.16 14.12 22.77
CA ASP A 322 6.98 12.80 23.35
C ASP A 322 7.55 11.68 22.46
N GLY A 323 8.08 12.01 21.28
CA GLY A 323 8.70 11.06 20.36
C GLY A 323 7.70 10.29 19.50
N VAL A 324 6.47 10.81 19.36
CA VAL A 324 5.45 10.21 18.49
C VAL A 324 5.49 10.93 17.14
N PRO A 325 5.77 10.21 16.02
CA PRO A 325 5.79 10.82 14.70
C PRO A 325 4.38 11.18 14.23
N ILE A 326 4.29 12.26 13.46
CA ILE A 326 3.03 12.76 12.91
C ILE A 326 3.11 12.76 11.39
N ARG A 327 2.07 12.23 10.76
CA ARG A 327 1.82 12.35 9.32
C ARG A 327 0.44 12.94 9.11
N LEU A 328 0.37 14.07 8.39
CA LEU A 328 -0.87 14.71 7.99
C LEU A 328 -0.95 14.78 6.46
N THR A 329 -2.02 14.28 5.88
CA THR A 329 -2.22 14.31 4.43
C THR A 329 -3.65 14.67 4.09
N GLY A 330 -3.82 15.44 3.04
CA GLY A 330 -5.12 15.81 2.51
C GLY A 330 -5.01 17.05 1.65
N GLN A 331 -6.06 17.37 0.92
CA GLN A 331 -6.08 18.51 0.01
C GLN A 331 -5.84 19.80 0.81
N ASP A 332 -4.85 20.58 0.37
CA ASP A 332 -4.43 21.84 1.02
C ASP A 332 -4.09 21.75 2.52
N SER A 333 -3.72 20.57 3.03
CA SER A 333 -3.45 20.36 4.46
C SER A 333 -2.33 21.22 5.01
N GLU A 334 -1.31 21.55 4.20
CA GLU A 334 -0.17 22.40 4.58
C GLU A 334 -0.61 23.77 5.10
N ARG A 335 -1.53 24.43 4.37
CA ARG A 335 -2.12 25.72 4.73
C ARG A 335 -3.35 25.56 5.62
N GLY A 336 -4.10 24.50 5.40
CA GLY A 336 -5.49 24.33 5.79
C GLY A 336 -6.43 25.02 4.79
N THR A 337 -7.52 24.36 4.43
CA THR A 337 -8.56 24.89 3.52
C THR A 337 -9.02 26.28 3.95
N PHE A 338 -9.31 26.45 5.25
CA PHE A 338 -9.74 27.72 5.85
C PHE A 338 -8.58 28.66 6.24
N SER A 339 -7.36 28.42 5.74
CA SER A 339 -6.17 29.24 6.02
C SER A 339 -5.89 29.45 7.52
N HIS A 340 -6.07 28.41 8.33
CA HIS A 340 -5.92 28.48 9.79
C HIS A 340 -4.63 27.83 10.31
N ARG A 341 -4.05 26.88 9.57
CA ARG A 341 -2.96 26.02 10.05
C ARG A 341 -1.59 26.60 9.77
N HIS A 342 -1.29 26.85 8.49
CA HIS A 342 0.01 27.34 8.02
C HIS A 342 1.21 26.55 8.59
N ALA A 343 1.10 25.21 8.61
CA ALA A 343 2.18 24.34 9.09
C ALA A 343 3.40 24.34 8.16
N VAL A 344 3.18 24.62 6.87
CA VAL A 344 4.24 24.94 5.90
C VAL A 344 4.12 26.41 5.51
N LEU A 345 5.21 27.14 5.71
CA LEU A 345 5.37 28.53 5.33
C LEU A 345 6.09 28.61 3.99
N ARG A 346 5.79 29.65 3.22
CA ARG A 346 6.44 29.91 1.93
C ARG A 346 7.07 31.28 1.96
N ASP A 347 8.34 31.33 1.56
CA ASP A 347 9.05 32.59 1.39
C ASP A 347 8.42 33.37 0.22
N SER A 348 8.06 34.62 0.46
CA SER A 348 7.35 35.48 -0.49
C SER A 348 8.21 35.93 -1.67
N THR A 349 9.53 35.80 -1.57
CA THR A 349 10.49 36.22 -2.60
C THR A 349 11.00 35.03 -3.40
N THR A 350 11.32 33.93 -2.73
CA THR A 350 11.98 32.76 -3.34
C THR A 350 11.04 31.57 -3.57
N GLY A 351 9.88 31.55 -2.91
CA GLY A 351 8.97 30.40 -2.92
C GLY A 351 9.44 29.19 -2.11
N GLN A 352 10.63 29.27 -1.48
CA GLN A 352 11.15 28.20 -0.64
C GLN A 352 10.22 27.90 0.53
N THR A 353 10.09 26.63 0.88
CA THR A 353 9.22 26.18 1.96
C THR A 353 9.99 26.07 3.28
N TYR A 354 9.32 26.41 4.38
CA TYR A 354 9.82 26.22 5.74
C TYR A 354 8.72 25.62 6.63
N THR A 355 9.04 24.51 7.28
CA THR A 355 8.12 23.79 8.18
C THR A 355 8.67 23.87 9.61
N PRO A 356 8.08 24.66 10.52
CA PRO A 356 8.63 24.87 11.86
C PRO A 356 8.60 23.61 12.75
N LEU A 357 7.50 22.85 12.73
CA LEU A 357 7.24 21.69 13.61
C LEU A 357 8.40 20.66 13.69
N PRO A 358 8.95 20.14 12.58
CA PRO A 358 10.05 19.18 12.64
C PRO A 358 11.39 19.76 13.12
N ARG A 359 11.50 21.09 13.25
CA ARG A 359 12.74 21.81 13.62
C ARG A 359 12.70 22.33 15.06
N LEU A 360 11.66 21.98 15.82
CA LEU A 360 11.55 22.37 17.21
C LEU A 360 12.69 21.74 18.03
N PRO A 361 13.33 22.48 18.96
CA PRO A 361 14.47 21.95 19.74
C PRO A 361 14.15 20.70 20.55
N HIS A 362 12.90 20.54 20.96
CA HIS A 362 12.42 19.41 21.76
C HIS A 362 11.79 18.30 20.92
N ALA A 363 11.65 18.45 19.60
CA ALA A 363 11.14 17.37 18.75
C ALA A 363 12.06 16.15 18.86
N LYS A 364 11.48 14.96 18.94
CA LYS A 364 12.20 13.67 19.01
C LYS A 364 11.81 12.72 17.88
N ALA A 365 10.79 13.06 17.10
CA ALA A 365 10.25 12.22 16.03
C ALA A 365 9.92 13.07 14.79
N SER A 366 9.64 12.38 13.69
CA SER A 366 9.45 13.03 12.39
C SER A 366 8.07 13.67 12.28
N PHE A 367 8.01 14.78 11.55
CA PHE A 367 6.77 15.42 11.13
C PHE A 367 6.70 15.47 9.61
N ALA A 368 5.66 14.87 9.04
CA ALA A 368 5.39 14.87 7.62
C ALA A 368 4.02 15.49 7.35
N ILE A 369 3.97 16.44 6.43
CA ILE A 369 2.73 17.03 5.95
C ILE A 369 2.78 17.13 4.44
N TYR A 370 1.71 16.70 3.79
CA TYR A 370 1.62 16.70 2.33
C TYR A 370 0.24 17.18 1.90
N ASN A 371 0.21 18.04 0.88
CA ASN A 371 -1.01 18.26 0.11
C ASN A 371 -1.24 17.01 -0.76
N SER A 372 -2.40 16.38 -0.61
CA SER A 372 -2.79 15.22 -1.44
C SER A 372 -3.16 15.64 -2.85
N PRO A 373 -3.18 14.71 -3.84
CA PRO A 373 -3.93 14.95 -5.07
C PRO A 373 -5.43 15.11 -4.76
N LEU A 374 -6.20 15.50 -5.79
CA LEU A 374 -7.66 15.50 -5.77
C LEU A 374 -8.18 14.07 -5.95
N SER A 375 -8.06 13.28 -4.89
CA SER A 375 -8.49 11.88 -4.77
C SER A 375 -9.18 11.67 -3.44
#